data_AF-A0A964HJC1-F1
#
_entry.id   AF-A0A964HJC1-F1
#
_cell.length_a   1.000
_cell.length_b   1.000
_cell.length_c   1.000
_cell.angle_alpha   90.00
_cell.angle_beta   90.00
_cell.angle_gamma   90.00
#
_symmetry.space_group_name_H-M   'P 1'
#
loop_
_entity.id
_entity.type
_entity.pdbx_description
1 polymer ?
#
loop_
_entity_poly.entity_id
_entity_poly.type
_entity_poly.pdbx_seq_one_letter_code
_entity_poly.pdbx_strand_id
1 'polypeptide(L)'
;AEKFTTDRARKAVRDLTAMAPQTARLERDGSEVDVPISEVQPGDVVIVRPGEKIPVDGVVLDGQATINQAAITGESMPVEASQGAKVFAATIAQMGSLRVKTTLVGSDTTFGRVVRMVEEAEANRAEVQRIGDRFATYYLPVVAGIALITYLVTRNPLSTAAVLLVACSCSFALATPIAMLASIGAAAKHGLLIKGGRYIELLAKADTVLIDKTGTLTTGKPRLTDVVRLNGLSEERLLTLAASAERYSEHPLAEAVRQAARDQDLRLLEPQEFVAEPGRGVRARVDETLVEVGSWRILGDQPLPAAAAELEKQGKTLLFVRANQELAGILAASDTLRPETPAALAELKRLGVRKIELLTGDNERTGTAIAAQLGIDYRANLLPEDKIRIVKEYQAQGHTVVMVG
;
A
#
# COMPACT_ATOMS: atom_id res chain seq x y z
N ALA A 1 25.69 0.78 -14.48
CA ALA A 1 24.25 1.10 -14.39
C ALA A 1 23.50 0.01 -13.60
N GLU A 2 23.64 -1.26 -13.98
CA GLU A 2 22.92 -2.41 -13.40
C GLU A 2 23.19 -2.61 -11.88
N LYS A 3 24.46 -2.55 -11.47
CA LYS A 3 24.88 -2.62 -10.04
C LYS A 3 24.27 -1.50 -9.18
N PHE A 4 24.19 -0.29 -9.74
CA PHE A 4 23.63 0.89 -9.07
C PHE A 4 22.10 0.80 -8.89
N THR A 5 21.42 -0.01 -9.72
CA THR A 5 19.98 -0.23 -9.62
C THR A 5 19.63 -1.37 -8.66
N THR A 6 20.47 -2.42 -8.58
CA THR A 6 20.34 -3.50 -7.58
C THR A 6 20.54 -2.99 -6.15
N ASP A 7 21.50 -2.06 -5.96
CA ASP A 7 21.75 -1.46 -4.65
C ASP A 7 20.59 -0.60 -4.15
N ARG A 8 19.83 0.05 -5.05
CA ARG A 8 18.64 0.83 -4.70
C ARG A 8 17.45 -0.03 -4.27
N ALA A 9 17.33 -1.26 -4.81
CA ALA A 9 16.32 -2.22 -4.38
C ALA A 9 16.66 -2.82 -3.00
N ARG A 10 17.93 -3.18 -2.78
CA ARG A 10 18.43 -3.60 -1.45
C ARG A 10 18.29 -2.49 -0.40
N LYS A 11 18.39 -1.23 -0.81
CA LYS A 11 18.15 -0.09 0.06
C LYS A 11 16.71 -0.03 0.57
N ALA A 12 15.70 -0.30 -0.25
CA ALA A 12 14.30 -0.30 0.21
C ALA A 12 14.02 -1.38 1.26
N VAL A 13 14.63 -2.58 1.12
CA VAL A 13 14.53 -3.65 2.13
C VAL A 13 15.26 -3.25 3.41
N ARG A 14 16.46 -2.66 3.31
CA ARG A 14 17.20 -2.13 4.47
C ARG A 14 16.48 -0.99 5.18
N ASP A 15 15.82 -0.10 4.43
CA ASP A 15 15.03 1.01 4.96
C ASP A 15 13.79 0.47 5.70
N LEU A 16 13.18 -0.64 5.24
CA LEU A 16 12.13 -1.35 5.99
C LEU A 16 12.67 -1.93 7.31
N THR A 17 13.82 -2.61 7.31
CA THR A 17 14.40 -3.16 8.55
C THR A 17 14.75 -2.05 9.56
N ALA A 18 15.18 -0.88 9.07
CA ALA A 18 15.45 0.30 9.90
C ALA A 18 14.18 0.93 10.51
N MET A 19 12.98 0.55 10.06
CA MET A 19 11.72 1.02 10.63
C MET A 19 11.29 0.25 11.89
N ALA A 20 11.86 -0.93 12.17
CA ALA A 20 11.49 -1.73 13.34
C ALA A 20 12.08 -1.13 14.65
N PRO A 21 11.30 -1.05 15.74
CA PRO A 21 11.80 -0.60 17.05
C PRO A 21 12.93 -1.48 17.57
N GLN A 22 13.98 -0.87 18.12
CA GLN A 22 15.13 -1.59 18.70
C GLN A 22 14.94 -1.88 20.19
N THR A 23 14.03 -1.17 20.85
CA THR A 23 13.71 -1.30 22.26
C THR A 23 12.19 -1.43 22.44
N ALA A 24 11.79 -2.02 23.57
CA ALA A 24 10.41 -2.09 24.00
C ALA A 24 10.33 -1.77 25.49
N ARG A 25 9.21 -1.16 25.90
CA ARG A 25 8.93 -0.89 27.31
C ARG A 25 8.06 -2.01 27.87
N LEU A 26 8.59 -2.77 28.81
CA LEU A 26 7.89 -3.84 29.49
C LEU A 26 7.32 -3.41 30.83
N GLU A 27 6.16 -3.94 31.18
CA GLU A 27 5.62 -3.92 32.54
C GLU A 27 6.14 -5.15 33.28
N ARG A 28 7.05 -4.97 34.25
CA ARG A 28 7.56 -6.02 35.14
C ARG A 28 7.40 -5.58 36.59
N ASP A 29 6.79 -6.44 37.41
CA ASP A 29 6.58 -6.22 38.84
C ASP A 29 5.92 -4.85 39.18
N GLY A 30 5.02 -4.38 38.32
CA GLY A 30 4.33 -3.08 38.48
C GLY A 30 5.18 -1.85 38.12
N SER A 31 6.35 -2.06 37.50
CA SER A 31 7.25 -0.99 37.03
C SER A 31 7.48 -1.07 35.52
N GLU A 32 7.72 0.08 34.89
CA GLU A 32 8.05 0.17 33.47
C GLU A 32 9.57 0.05 33.28
N VAL A 33 10.03 -0.90 32.47
CA VAL A 33 11.46 -1.12 32.17
C VAL A 33 11.66 -1.15 30.66
N ASP A 34 12.53 -0.27 30.16
CA ASP A 34 12.95 -0.29 28.75
C ASP A 34 14.01 -1.38 28.54
N VAL A 35 13.72 -2.33 27.65
CA VAL A 35 14.60 -3.47 27.31
C VAL A 35 14.89 -3.51 25.81
N PRO A 36 15.99 -4.13 25.36
CA PRO A 36 16.20 -4.46 23.95
C PRO A 36 15.07 -5.34 23.42
N ILE A 37 14.66 -5.13 22.16
CA ILE A 37 13.56 -5.90 21.54
C ILE A 37 13.82 -7.41 21.51
N SER A 38 15.10 -7.82 21.50
CA SER A 38 15.53 -9.21 21.55
C SER A 38 15.23 -9.92 22.88
N GLU A 39 14.98 -9.17 23.95
CA GLU A 39 14.66 -9.71 25.28
C GLU A 39 13.16 -9.87 25.52
N VAL A 40 12.32 -9.36 24.62
CA VAL A 40 10.86 -9.46 24.73
C VAL A 40 10.40 -10.86 24.35
N GLN A 41 9.53 -11.45 25.17
CA GLN A 41 9.00 -12.79 24.96
C GLN A 41 7.47 -12.78 24.75
N PRO A 42 6.92 -13.77 24.03
CA PRO A 42 5.47 -13.98 24.00
C PRO A 42 4.91 -14.11 25.43
N GLY A 43 3.84 -13.37 25.70
CA GLY A 43 3.23 -13.26 27.03
C GLY A 43 3.59 -11.99 27.80
N ASP A 44 4.73 -11.34 27.47
CA ASP A 44 5.13 -10.07 28.09
C ASP A 44 4.11 -8.96 27.80
N VAL A 45 3.93 -8.04 28.75
CA VAL A 45 3.08 -6.86 28.57
C VAL A 45 3.95 -5.67 28.18
N VAL A 46 3.74 -5.18 26.97
CA VAL A 46 4.43 -4.00 26.42
C VAL A 46 3.54 -2.77 26.58
N ILE A 47 4.12 -1.68 27.04
CA ILE A 47 3.46 -0.37 27.14
C ILE A 47 3.86 0.47 25.93
N VAL A 48 2.87 0.97 25.19
CA VAL A 48 3.08 1.85 24.03
C VAL A 48 2.42 3.20 24.31
N ARG A 49 3.20 4.28 24.21
CA ARG A 49 2.72 5.66 24.42
C ARG A 49 2.33 6.34 23.09
N PRO A 50 1.59 7.46 23.14
CA PRO A 50 1.29 8.26 21.96
C PRO A 50 2.57 8.63 21.19
N GLY A 51 2.56 8.44 19.87
CA GLY A 51 3.68 8.67 18.96
C GLY A 51 4.70 7.52 18.87
N GLU A 52 4.62 6.51 19.74
CA GLU A 52 5.55 5.38 19.72
C GLU A 52 5.15 4.32 18.68
N LYS A 53 6.15 3.63 18.14
CA LYS A 53 5.93 2.45 17.30
C LYS A 53 5.65 1.25 18.19
N ILE A 54 4.68 0.44 17.77
CA ILE A 54 4.38 -0.83 18.42
C ILE A 54 5.52 -1.81 18.09
N PRO A 55 6.22 -2.36 19.10
CA PRO A 55 7.42 -3.17 18.86
C PRO A 55 7.12 -4.65 18.56
N VAL A 56 5.91 -5.12 18.87
CA VAL A 56 5.52 -6.54 18.80
C VAL A 56 4.14 -6.71 18.17
N ASP A 57 3.82 -7.91 17.70
CA ASP A 57 2.42 -8.28 17.43
C ASP A 57 1.77 -8.74 18.72
N GLY A 58 0.54 -8.29 18.96
CA GLY A 58 -0.12 -8.58 20.23
C GLY A 58 -1.60 -8.27 20.26
N VAL A 59 -2.17 -8.40 21.45
CA VAL A 59 -3.56 -8.06 21.75
C VAL A 59 -3.59 -6.98 22.83
N VAL A 60 -4.39 -5.94 22.62
CA VAL A 60 -4.56 -4.87 23.61
C VAL A 60 -5.25 -5.44 24.86
N LEU A 61 -4.57 -5.36 26.00
CA LEU A 61 -5.13 -5.68 27.31
C LEU A 61 -5.93 -4.52 27.88
N ASP A 62 -5.44 -3.30 27.70
CA ASP A 62 -5.99 -2.08 28.29
C ASP A 62 -5.51 -0.84 27.53
N GLY A 63 -6.22 0.27 27.69
CA GLY A 63 -6.00 1.52 26.96
C GLY A 63 -6.75 1.60 25.63
N GLN A 64 -6.65 2.78 25.01
CA GLN A 64 -7.26 3.09 23.72
C GLN A 64 -6.31 3.97 22.92
N ALA A 65 -6.12 3.64 21.65
CA ALA A 65 -5.37 4.48 20.73
C ALA A 65 -5.81 4.34 19.28
N THR A 66 -5.54 5.36 18.46
CA THR A 66 -5.57 5.24 17.00
C THR A 66 -4.22 4.77 16.50
N ILE A 67 -4.21 3.73 15.66
CA ILE A 67 -2.99 3.10 15.15
C ILE A 67 -2.89 3.33 13.66
N ASN A 68 -1.81 3.96 13.23
CA ASN A 68 -1.45 4.02 11.82
C ASN A 68 -0.79 2.69 11.41
N GLN A 69 -1.51 1.91 10.62
CA GLN A 69 -1.08 0.61 10.12
C GLN A 69 -0.60 0.64 8.66
N ALA A 70 -0.32 1.82 8.09
CA ALA A 70 0.05 1.98 6.68
C ALA A 70 1.30 1.18 6.29
N ALA A 71 2.27 1.06 7.21
CA ALA A 71 3.50 0.29 6.98
C ALA A 71 3.26 -1.21 6.78
N ILE A 72 2.15 -1.74 7.31
CA ILE A 72 1.75 -3.14 7.15
C ILE A 72 0.67 -3.21 6.09
N THR A 73 -0.51 -2.68 6.37
CA THR A 73 -1.70 -2.87 5.53
C THR A 73 -1.67 -2.11 4.20
N GLY A 74 -0.82 -1.08 4.08
CA GLY A 74 -0.87 -0.11 2.98
C GLY A 74 -2.03 0.90 3.12
N GLU A 75 -2.91 0.72 4.11
CA GLU A 75 -4.06 1.59 4.31
C GLU A 75 -3.63 2.87 5.04
N SER A 76 -3.98 4.02 4.46
CA SER A 76 -3.59 5.34 4.99
C SER A 76 -4.46 5.81 6.16
N MET A 77 -5.59 5.14 6.38
CA MET A 77 -6.56 5.45 7.42
C MET A 77 -6.14 4.78 8.74
N PRO A 78 -5.91 5.56 9.82
CA PRO A 78 -5.66 4.98 11.13
C PRO A 78 -6.83 4.11 11.59
N VAL A 79 -6.50 2.99 12.24
CA VAL A 79 -7.49 2.06 12.79
C VAL A 79 -7.54 2.25 14.30
N GLU A 80 -8.75 2.30 14.85
CA GLU A 80 -8.95 2.41 16.29
C GLU A 80 -8.69 1.06 16.98
N ALA A 81 -7.95 1.10 18.07
CA ALA A 81 -7.64 -0.06 18.89
C ALA A 81 -8.03 0.19 20.36
N SER A 82 -8.80 -0.74 20.90
CA SER A 82 -9.20 -0.81 22.31
C SER A 82 -8.96 -2.22 22.83
N GLN A 83 -9.25 -2.47 24.10
CA GLN A 83 -9.16 -3.81 24.71
C GLN A 83 -9.72 -4.92 23.80
N GLY A 84 -8.92 -5.98 23.60
CA GLY A 84 -9.22 -7.11 22.72
C GLY A 84 -8.80 -6.93 21.26
N ALA A 85 -8.45 -5.72 20.82
CA ALA A 85 -7.99 -5.48 19.45
C ALA A 85 -6.60 -6.08 19.21
N LYS A 86 -6.37 -6.58 17.99
CA LYS A 86 -5.05 -7.03 17.54
C LYS A 86 -4.24 -5.84 17.04
N VAL A 87 -2.96 -5.83 17.38
CA VAL A 87 -1.99 -4.81 16.95
C VAL A 87 -0.76 -5.46 16.35
N PHE A 88 -0.10 -4.76 15.44
CA PHE A 88 1.01 -5.28 14.65
C PHE A 88 2.28 -4.49 14.90
N ALA A 89 3.43 -5.19 14.87
CA ALA A 89 4.74 -4.58 14.95
C ALA A 89 4.97 -3.56 13.81
N ALA A 90 5.80 -2.55 14.10
CA ALA A 90 6.14 -1.43 13.20
C ALA A 90 4.99 -0.49 12.81
N THR A 91 3.79 -0.68 13.36
CA THR A 91 2.69 0.29 13.28
C THR A 91 2.89 1.39 14.34
N ILE A 92 2.25 2.55 14.16
CA ILE A 92 2.46 3.72 15.05
C ILE A 92 1.18 3.98 15.84
N ALA A 93 1.28 3.98 17.17
CA ALA A 93 0.22 4.51 18.03
C ALA A 93 0.26 6.04 17.97
N GLN A 94 -0.82 6.68 17.52
CA GLN A 94 -0.86 8.13 17.35
C GLN A 94 -1.45 8.81 18.58
N MET A 95 -2.77 8.69 18.78
CA MET A 95 -3.48 9.34 19.87
C MET A 95 -3.87 8.31 20.91
N GLY A 96 -3.27 8.35 22.10
CA GLY A 96 -3.57 7.44 23.21
C GLY A 96 -2.46 6.43 23.50
N SER A 97 -2.62 5.66 24.58
CA SER A 97 -1.67 4.65 25.04
C SER A 97 -2.30 3.28 25.10
N LEU A 98 -1.46 2.25 24.95
CA LEU A 98 -1.89 0.85 24.91
C LEU A 98 -1.01 0.00 25.84
N ARG A 99 -1.64 -0.94 26.53
CA ARG A 99 -0.98 -2.08 27.16
C ARG A 99 -1.23 -3.29 26.29
N VAL A 100 -0.19 -3.84 25.70
CA VAL A 100 -0.27 -4.89 24.67
C VAL A 100 0.34 -6.17 25.22
N LYS A 101 -0.46 -7.24 25.25
CA LYS A 101 0.06 -8.59 25.49
C LYS A 101 0.74 -9.11 24.24
N THR A 102 2.02 -9.36 24.35
CA THR A 102 2.86 -9.87 23.26
C THR A 102 2.40 -11.26 22.84
N THR A 103 2.20 -11.45 21.54
CA THR A 103 1.88 -12.75 20.94
C THR A 103 3.01 -13.26 20.05
N LEU A 104 3.61 -12.39 19.24
CA LEU A 104 4.74 -12.72 18.35
C LEU A 104 5.82 -11.64 18.47
N VAL A 105 7.08 -12.05 18.32
CA VAL A 105 8.28 -11.20 18.45
C VAL A 105 9.24 -11.44 17.29
N GLY A 106 10.10 -10.45 17.00
CA GLY A 106 11.16 -10.58 16.00
C GLY A 106 10.68 -10.98 14.61
N SER A 107 11.33 -11.99 14.02
CA SER A 107 11.02 -12.51 12.67
C SER A 107 9.65 -13.14 12.54
N ASP A 108 9.05 -13.56 13.66
CA ASP A 108 7.75 -14.23 13.65
C ASP A 108 6.58 -13.25 13.65
N THR A 109 6.84 -11.95 13.87
CA THR A 109 5.84 -10.88 13.68
C THR A 109 5.37 -10.80 12.24
N THR A 110 4.19 -10.23 12.02
CA THR A 110 3.63 -9.96 10.70
C THR A 110 4.60 -9.09 9.87
N PHE A 111 5.21 -8.07 10.47
CA PHE A 111 6.25 -7.29 9.81
C PHE A 111 7.48 -8.12 9.47
N GLY A 112 7.97 -8.94 10.41
CA GLY A 112 9.14 -9.81 10.21
C GLY A 112 8.93 -10.82 9.08
N ARG A 113 7.73 -11.41 8.98
CA ARG A 113 7.36 -12.30 7.87
C ARG A 113 7.31 -11.57 6.54
N VAL A 114 6.79 -10.34 6.49
CA VAL A 114 6.83 -9.51 5.27
C VAL A 114 8.27 -9.26 4.82
N VAL A 115 9.16 -8.86 5.73
CA VAL A 115 10.58 -8.65 5.41
C VAL A 115 11.21 -9.92 4.84
N ARG A 116 11.02 -11.06 5.51
CA ARG A 116 11.55 -12.35 5.04
C ARG A 116 11.01 -12.73 3.66
N MET A 117 9.72 -12.55 3.41
CA MET A 117 9.14 -12.85 2.09
C MET A 117 9.67 -11.95 0.98
N VAL A 118 9.93 -10.67 1.27
CA VAL A 118 10.56 -9.74 0.32
C VAL A 118 11.99 -10.16 0.02
N GLU A 119 12.76 -10.56 1.04
CA GLU A 119 14.12 -11.10 0.89
C GLU A 119 14.15 -12.38 0.05
N GLU A 120 13.24 -13.33 0.33
CA GLU A 120 13.09 -14.57 -0.42
C GLU A 120 12.65 -14.32 -1.87
N ALA A 121 11.80 -13.31 -2.11
CA ALA A 121 11.37 -12.92 -3.46
C ALA A 121 12.51 -12.26 -4.26
N GLU A 122 13.36 -11.44 -3.63
CA GLU A 122 14.54 -10.87 -4.27
C GLU A 122 15.61 -11.94 -4.55
N ALA A 123 15.81 -12.90 -3.65
CA ALA A 123 16.79 -13.99 -3.82
C ALA A 123 16.42 -14.94 -4.97
N ASN A 124 15.12 -15.16 -5.23
CA ASN A 124 14.63 -16.05 -6.28
C ASN A 124 14.57 -15.42 -7.69
N ARG A 125 15.06 -14.19 -7.89
CA ARG A 125 15.08 -13.53 -9.20
C ARG A 125 16.23 -14.03 -10.09
N ALA A 126 16.20 -15.30 -10.49
CA ALA A 126 17.15 -15.86 -11.46
C ALA A 126 16.91 -15.38 -12.91
N GLU A 127 18.04 -15.11 -13.56
CA GLU A 127 18.39 -14.79 -14.96
C GLU A 127 17.29 -14.53 -16.01
N VAL A 128 17.28 -13.30 -16.51
CA VAL A 128 16.86 -12.99 -17.88
C VAL A 128 18.02 -12.32 -18.60
N GLN A 129 18.84 -13.16 -19.21
CA GLN A 129 19.75 -12.86 -20.31
C GLN A 129 19.96 -14.21 -20.99
N ARG A 130 19.10 -14.54 -21.96
CA ARG A 130 19.19 -15.86 -22.61
C ARG A 130 19.05 -15.81 -24.12
N ILE A 131 18.56 -14.75 -24.75
CA ILE A 131 18.45 -14.78 -26.22
C ILE A 131 19.82 -14.62 -26.86
N GLY A 132 20.59 -13.60 -26.47
CA GLY A 132 21.98 -13.40 -26.92
C GLY A 132 22.89 -14.56 -26.51
N ASP A 133 22.81 -14.97 -25.24
CA ASP A 133 23.67 -16.03 -24.71
C ASP A 133 23.33 -17.41 -25.27
N ARG A 134 22.04 -17.73 -25.46
CA ARG A 134 21.64 -18.98 -26.13
C ARG A 134 22.02 -18.98 -27.60
N PHE A 135 21.88 -17.85 -28.29
CA PHE A 135 22.39 -17.72 -29.66
C PHE A 135 23.89 -17.99 -29.69
N ALA A 136 24.69 -17.33 -28.85
CA ALA A 136 26.14 -17.57 -28.78
C ALA A 136 26.49 -19.03 -28.44
N THR A 137 25.75 -19.65 -27.50
CA THR A 137 25.95 -21.04 -27.07
C THR A 137 25.74 -22.04 -28.20
N TYR A 138 24.79 -21.81 -29.10
CA TYR A 138 24.58 -22.68 -30.27
C TYR A 138 25.38 -22.25 -31.50
N TYR A 139 25.57 -20.95 -31.70
CA TYR A 139 26.23 -20.38 -32.87
C TYR A 139 27.75 -20.65 -32.87
N LEU A 140 28.41 -20.49 -31.73
CA LEU A 140 29.86 -20.70 -31.62
C LEU A 140 30.29 -22.13 -31.98
N PRO A 141 29.65 -23.21 -31.47
CA PRO A 141 29.96 -24.58 -31.89
C PRO A 141 29.72 -24.84 -33.37
N VAL A 142 28.65 -24.27 -33.95
CA VAL A 142 28.34 -24.42 -35.38
C VAL A 142 29.42 -23.76 -36.24
N VAL A 143 29.79 -22.53 -35.93
CA VAL A 143 30.85 -21.80 -36.65
C VAL A 143 32.20 -22.51 -36.51
N ALA A 144 32.55 -22.98 -35.31
CA ALA A 144 33.75 -23.77 -35.08
C ALA A 144 33.75 -25.08 -35.88
N GLY A 145 32.60 -25.77 -35.94
CA GLY A 145 32.41 -26.97 -36.75
C GLY A 145 32.61 -26.72 -38.24
N ILE A 146 32.02 -25.65 -38.79
CA ILE A 146 32.19 -25.27 -40.20
C ILE A 146 33.65 -24.89 -40.48
N ALA A 147 34.30 -24.14 -39.58
CA ALA A 147 35.71 -23.78 -39.70
C ALA A 147 36.62 -25.03 -39.70
N LEU A 148 36.34 -26.01 -38.84
CA LEU A 148 37.05 -27.28 -38.78
C LEU A 148 36.86 -28.09 -40.08
N ILE A 149 35.63 -28.23 -40.57
CA ILE A 149 35.34 -28.91 -41.85
C ILE A 149 36.07 -28.21 -43.00
N THR A 150 36.05 -26.88 -43.04
CA THR A 150 36.76 -26.09 -44.05
C THR A 150 38.26 -26.38 -44.03
N TYR A 151 38.85 -26.45 -42.84
CA TYR A 151 40.27 -26.80 -42.68
C TYR A 151 40.56 -28.23 -43.14
N LEU A 152 39.72 -29.20 -42.80
CA LEU A 152 39.94 -30.60 -43.18
C LEU A 152 39.88 -30.81 -44.70
N VAL A 153 38.97 -30.11 -45.39
CA VAL A 153 38.79 -30.22 -46.85
C VAL A 153 39.85 -29.44 -47.63
N THR A 154 40.11 -28.18 -47.23
CA THR A 154 41.01 -27.28 -48.01
C THR A 154 42.46 -27.32 -47.55
N ARG A 155 42.71 -27.74 -46.30
CA ARG A 155 44.00 -27.61 -45.58
C ARG A 155 44.62 -26.21 -45.63
N ASN A 156 43.81 -25.19 -45.91
CA ASN A 156 44.25 -23.81 -46.06
C ASN A 156 43.86 -22.99 -44.82
N PRO A 157 44.82 -22.54 -44.00
CA PRO A 157 44.52 -21.76 -42.80
C PRO A 157 43.88 -20.39 -43.11
N LEU A 158 44.16 -19.80 -44.28
CA LEU A 158 43.55 -18.52 -44.69
C LEU A 158 42.05 -18.67 -44.94
N SER A 159 41.62 -19.76 -45.56
CA SER A 159 40.20 -20.06 -45.81
C SER A 159 39.45 -20.29 -44.51
N THR A 160 40.04 -21.00 -43.54
CA THR A 160 39.47 -21.18 -42.20
C THR A 160 39.36 -19.87 -41.43
N ALA A 161 40.39 -19.02 -41.48
CA ALA A 161 40.37 -17.70 -40.84
C ALA A 161 39.28 -16.79 -41.44
N ALA A 162 39.09 -16.83 -42.76
CA ALA A 162 38.03 -16.08 -43.43
C ALA A 162 36.62 -16.50 -42.97
N VAL A 163 36.37 -17.81 -42.79
CA VAL A 163 35.09 -18.32 -42.25
C VAL A 163 34.82 -17.77 -40.85
N LEU A 164 35.81 -17.83 -39.96
CA LEU A 164 35.68 -17.32 -38.59
C LEU A 164 35.46 -15.79 -38.56
N LEU A 165 36.14 -15.05 -39.44
CA LEU A 165 36.06 -13.59 -39.52
C LEU A 165 34.69 -13.13 -40.03
N VAL A 166 34.18 -13.77 -41.08
CA VAL A 166 32.84 -13.49 -41.63
C VAL A 166 31.74 -13.87 -40.64
N ALA A 167 31.99 -14.88 -39.81
CA ALA A 167 31.07 -15.32 -38.77
C ALA A 167 31.04 -14.42 -37.51
N CYS A 168 31.71 -13.25 -37.44
CA CYS A 168 31.47 -12.38 -36.28
C CYS A 168 30.01 -11.89 -36.25
N SER A 169 29.24 -12.33 -35.26
CA SER A 169 27.88 -11.84 -35.00
C SER A 169 27.86 -10.58 -34.12
N CYS A 170 28.85 -9.72 -34.28
CA CYS A 170 29.09 -8.50 -33.49
C CYS A 170 27.80 -7.62 -33.41
N SER A 171 27.06 -7.47 -34.51
CA SER A 171 25.82 -6.67 -34.58
C SER A 171 24.64 -7.30 -33.82
N PHE A 172 24.52 -8.63 -33.81
CA PHE A 172 23.44 -9.32 -33.11
C PHE A 172 23.58 -9.18 -31.59
N ALA A 173 24.82 -9.26 -31.08
CA ALA A 173 25.12 -9.08 -29.66
C ALA A 173 24.76 -7.68 -29.15
N LEU A 174 24.93 -6.64 -29.98
CA LEU A 174 24.65 -5.25 -29.62
C LEU A 174 23.20 -4.82 -29.83
N ALA A 175 22.42 -5.52 -30.65
CA ALA A 175 21.06 -5.12 -30.99
C ALA A 175 20.14 -5.00 -29.76
N THR A 176 20.16 -6.00 -28.86
CA THR A 176 19.27 -6.03 -27.69
C THR A 176 19.63 -4.94 -26.67
N PRO A 177 20.89 -4.77 -26.22
CA PRO A 177 21.26 -3.70 -25.29
C PRO A 177 20.94 -2.30 -25.82
N ILE A 178 21.19 -2.04 -27.11
CA ILE A 178 20.92 -0.73 -27.72
C ILE A 178 19.41 -0.45 -27.74
N ALA A 179 18.60 -1.43 -28.18
CA ALA A 179 17.15 -1.29 -28.20
C ALA A 179 16.57 -1.07 -26.79
N MET A 180 17.08 -1.79 -25.79
CA MET A 180 16.66 -1.64 -24.38
C MET A 180 17.02 -0.27 -23.83
N LEU A 181 18.26 0.20 -24.04
CA LEU A 181 18.70 1.52 -23.59
C LEU A 181 17.88 2.64 -24.24
N ALA A 182 17.62 2.53 -25.55
CA ALA A 182 16.76 3.49 -26.26
C ALA A 182 15.33 3.49 -25.69
N SER A 183 14.76 2.32 -25.41
CA SER A 183 13.41 2.18 -24.85
C SER A 183 13.32 2.76 -23.43
N ILE A 184 14.28 2.45 -22.56
CA ILE A 184 14.36 3.01 -21.20
C ILE A 184 14.54 4.53 -21.25
N GLY A 185 15.41 5.03 -22.13
CA GLY A 185 15.66 6.46 -22.30
C GLY A 185 14.42 7.20 -22.82
N ALA A 186 13.67 6.61 -23.76
CA ALA A 186 12.41 7.17 -24.25
C ALA A 186 11.34 7.18 -23.13
N ALA A 187 11.18 6.07 -22.40
CA ALA A 187 10.24 5.97 -21.29
C ALA A 187 10.53 7.01 -20.19
N ALA A 188 11.80 7.24 -19.86
CA ALA A 188 12.20 8.23 -18.87
C ALA A 188 11.80 9.67 -19.26
N LYS A 189 11.83 10.01 -20.56
CA LYS A 189 11.34 11.32 -21.07
C LYS A 189 9.84 11.51 -20.87
N HIS A 190 9.09 10.41 -20.71
CA HIS A 190 7.66 10.41 -20.38
C HIS A 190 7.39 10.17 -18.88
N GLY A 191 8.41 10.30 -18.02
CA GLY A 191 8.25 10.15 -16.57
C GLY A 191 8.21 8.69 -16.07
N LEU A 192 8.48 7.72 -16.94
CA LEU A 192 8.51 6.30 -16.57
C LEU A 192 9.92 5.85 -16.20
N LEU A 193 10.12 5.45 -14.95
CA LEU A 193 11.40 4.97 -14.45
C LEU A 193 11.48 3.44 -14.48
N ILE A 194 12.20 2.90 -15.47
CA ILE A 194 12.36 1.46 -15.65
C ILE A 194 13.71 1.02 -15.07
N LYS A 195 13.68 0.09 -14.11
CA LYS A 195 14.88 -0.36 -13.37
C LYS A 195 15.85 -1.24 -14.18
N GLY A 196 15.51 -1.63 -15.42
CA GLY A 196 16.36 -2.44 -16.30
C GLY A 196 15.61 -3.13 -17.45
N GLY A 197 16.34 -3.60 -18.47
CA GLY A 197 15.76 -4.20 -19.68
C GLY A 197 14.93 -5.47 -19.42
N ARG A 198 15.32 -6.28 -18.44
CA ARG A 198 14.56 -7.47 -18.00
C ARG A 198 13.08 -7.17 -17.71
N TYR A 199 12.79 -6.02 -17.10
CA TYR A 199 11.43 -5.65 -16.75
C TYR A 199 10.59 -5.28 -17.97
N ILE A 200 11.22 -4.74 -19.03
CA ILE A 200 10.55 -4.48 -20.31
C ILE A 200 10.17 -5.80 -20.97
N GLU A 201 11.08 -6.78 -20.99
CA GLU A 201 10.81 -8.10 -21.57
C GLU A 201 9.71 -8.86 -20.84
N LEU A 202 9.68 -8.78 -19.50
CA LEU A 202 8.64 -9.39 -18.70
C LEU A 202 7.29 -8.67 -18.88
N LEU A 203 7.30 -7.34 -18.91
CA LEU A 203 6.10 -6.54 -19.12
C LEU A 203 5.46 -6.84 -20.47
N ALA A 204 6.26 -7.07 -21.52
CA ALA A 204 5.77 -7.47 -22.84
C ALA A 204 5.05 -8.84 -22.87
N LYS A 205 5.23 -9.67 -21.83
CA LYS A 205 4.59 -10.99 -21.69
C LYS A 205 3.49 -11.01 -20.64
N ALA A 206 3.25 -9.88 -19.97
CA ALA A 206 2.30 -9.79 -18.87
C ALA A 206 0.87 -10.07 -19.37
N ASP A 207 0.19 -11.00 -18.71
CA ASP A 207 -1.19 -11.39 -19.03
C ASP A 207 -2.15 -11.14 -17.86
N THR A 208 -1.61 -10.94 -16.66
CA THR A 208 -2.35 -10.74 -15.41
C THR A 208 -1.84 -9.48 -14.71
N VAL A 209 -2.75 -8.58 -14.35
CA VAL A 209 -2.46 -7.36 -13.60
C VAL A 209 -3.22 -7.38 -12.28
N LEU A 210 -2.49 -7.35 -11.18
CA LEU A 210 -3.03 -7.25 -9.83
C LEU A 210 -2.80 -5.82 -9.34
N ILE A 211 -3.82 -5.17 -8.82
CA ILE A 211 -3.78 -3.74 -8.54
C ILE A 211 -4.13 -3.49 -7.07
N ASP A 212 -3.30 -2.72 -6.37
CA ASP A 212 -3.62 -2.21 -5.05
C ASP A 212 -4.63 -1.06 -5.15
N LYS A 213 -5.44 -0.89 -4.10
CA LYS A 213 -6.47 0.17 -4.08
C LYS A 213 -5.84 1.52 -3.75
N THR A 214 -5.37 1.65 -2.51
CA THR A 214 -5.00 2.93 -1.89
C THR A 214 -3.76 3.52 -2.57
N GLY A 215 -3.89 4.76 -3.08
CA GLY A 215 -2.79 5.50 -3.73
C GLY A 215 -2.50 5.08 -5.19
N THR A 216 -2.96 3.90 -5.59
CA THR A 216 -2.82 3.38 -6.96
C THR A 216 -4.08 3.65 -7.78
N LEU A 217 -5.19 2.95 -7.53
CA LEU A 217 -6.48 3.23 -8.20
C LEU A 217 -7.10 4.54 -7.73
N THR A 218 -6.83 4.88 -6.47
CA THR A 218 -7.33 6.06 -5.80
C THR A 218 -6.24 7.12 -5.64
N THR A 219 -6.66 8.33 -5.28
CA THR A 219 -5.72 9.42 -4.99
C THR A 219 -5.00 9.29 -3.65
N GLY A 220 -5.42 8.35 -2.79
CA GLY A 220 -4.89 8.16 -1.44
C GLY A 220 -5.25 9.30 -0.49
N LYS A 221 -6.26 10.10 -0.85
CA LYS A 221 -6.69 11.29 -0.11
C LYS A 221 -8.22 11.22 0.02
N PRO A 222 -8.76 10.97 1.23
CA PRO A 222 -10.20 10.96 1.40
C PRO A 222 -10.77 12.34 1.08
N ARG A 223 -11.91 12.36 0.38
CA ARG A 223 -12.70 13.57 0.16
C ARG A 223 -14.11 13.35 0.66
N LEU A 224 -14.71 14.42 1.19
CA LEU A 224 -16.11 14.42 1.55
C LEU A 224 -16.95 14.33 0.27
N THR A 225 -17.83 13.33 0.18
CA THR A 225 -18.70 13.11 -0.98
C THR A 225 -20.15 13.45 -0.69
N ASP A 226 -20.59 13.34 0.56
CA ASP A 226 -21.98 13.54 0.94
C ASP A 226 -22.10 14.23 2.29
N VAL A 227 -23.08 15.12 2.39
CA VAL A 227 -23.49 15.78 3.63
C VAL A 227 -24.98 15.51 3.84
N VAL A 228 -25.31 14.66 4.81
CA VAL A 228 -26.69 14.31 5.14
C VAL A 228 -27.12 15.08 6.38
N ARG A 229 -28.10 15.96 6.22
CA ARG A 229 -28.71 16.71 7.32
C ARG A 229 -29.76 15.86 8.01
N LEU A 230 -29.71 15.79 9.34
CA LEU A 230 -30.65 15.00 10.14
C LEU A 230 -31.53 15.86 11.07
N ASN A 231 -31.17 17.14 11.23
CA ASN A 231 -31.99 18.12 11.95
C ASN A 231 -32.20 19.40 11.12
N GLY A 232 -32.67 20.47 11.76
CA GLY A 232 -32.98 21.75 11.12
C GLY A 232 -31.76 22.58 10.66
N LEU A 233 -30.52 22.12 10.87
CA LEU A 233 -29.34 22.88 10.43
C LEU A 233 -29.23 22.89 8.90
N SER A 234 -28.75 24.02 8.36
CA SER A 234 -28.34 24.10 6.96
C SER A 234 -27.07 23.27 6.73
N GLU A 235 -26.84 22.89 5.47
CA GLU A 235 -25.65 22.12 5.08
C GLU A 235 -24.37 22.89 5.41
N GLU A 236 -24.33 24.17 5.04
CA GLU A 236 -23.23 25.08 5.33
C GLU A 236 -22.95 25.20 6.83
N ARG A 237 -24.00 25.29 7.67
CA ARG A 237 -23.82 25.41 9.12
C ARG A 237 -23.32 24.10 9.72
N LEU A 238 -23.86 22.97 9.30
CA LEU A 238 -23.38 21.64 9.71
C LEU A 238 -21.90 21.46 9.37
N LEU A 239 -21.52 21.78 8.13
CA LEU A 239 -20.15 21.66 7.65
C LEU A 239 -19.21 22.64 8.37
N THR A 240 -19.64 23.88 8.61
CA THR A 240 -18.88 24.89 9.36
C THR A 240 -18.61 24.43 10.79
N LEU A 241 -19.63 23.92 11.49
CA LEU A 241 -19.48 23.42 12.87
C LEU A 241 -18.52 22.23 12.91
N ALA A 242 -18.72 21.25 12.02
CA ALA A 242 -17.89 20.06 11.97
C ALA A 242 -16.43 20.37 11.63
N ALA A 243 -16.18 21.15 10.57
CA ALA A 243 -14.84 21.54 10.16
C ALA A 243 -14.11 22.41 11.19
N SER A 244 -14.85 23.24 11.94
CA SER A 244 -14.28 24.04 13.04
C SER A 244 -13.95 23.17 14.25
N ALA A 245 -14.80 22.21 14.61
CA ALA A 245 -14.52 21.27 15.71
C ALA A 245 -13.30 20.38 15.40
N GLU A 246 -13.16 19.99 14.13
CA GLU A 246 -12.05 19.16 13.64
C GLU A 246 -10.75 19.95 13.41
N ARG A 247 -10.67 21.26 13.71
CA ARG A 247 -9.53 22.11 13.34
C ARG A 247 -8.15 21.59 13.75
N TYR A 248 -8.06 21.00 14.94
CA TYR A 248 -6.83 20.50 15.55
C TYR A 248 -6.61 18.99 15.37
N SER A 249 -7.51 18.32 14.66
CA SER A 249 -7.43 16.89 14.40
C SER A 249 -6.47 16.59 13.24
N GLU A 250 -5.49 15.74 13.48
CA GLU A 250 -4.55 15.28 12.44
C GLU A 250 -5.10 14.13 11.59
N HIS A 251 -6.35 13.72 11.84
CA HIS A 251 -6.94 12.59 11.14
C HIS A 251 -7.21 12.91 9.65
N PRO A 252 -6.94 12.01 8.70
CA PRO A 252 -7.18 12.29 7.27
C PRO A 252 -8.63 12.68 6.94
N LEU A 253 -9.63 12.10 7.63
CA LEU A 253 -11.03 12.51 7.46
C LEU A 253 -11.31 13.92 7.96
N ALA A 254 -10.64 14.34 9.03
CA ALA A 254 -10.77 15.69 9.55
C ALA A 254 -10.27 16.71 8.51
N GLU A 255 -9.16 16.41 7.84
CA GLU A 255 -8.70 17.23 6.71
C GLU A 255 -9.70 17.20 5.56
N ALA A 256 -10.33 16.06 5.26
CA ALA A 256 -11.37 15.99 4.22
C ALA A 256 -12.57 16.90 4.53
N VAL A 257 -13.02 16.94 5.79
CA VAL A 257 -14.11 17.82 6.24
C VAL A 257 -13.68 19.30 6.18
N ARG A 258 -12.47 19.62 6.66
CA ARG A 258 -11.92 20.99 6.58
C ARG A 258 -11.74 21.47 5.15
N GLN A 259 -11.28 20.59 4.26
CA GLN A 259 -11.11 20.92 2.86
C GLN A 259 -12.46 21.16 2.18
N ALA A 260 -13.48 20.33 2.46
CA ALA A 260 -14.82 20.55 1.93
C ALA A 260 -15.42 21.89 2.36
N ALA A 261 -15.18 22.32 3.62
CA ALA A 261 -15.60 23.64 4.07
C ALA A 261 -14.87 24.78 3.34
N ARG A 262 -13.55 24.64 3.11
CA ARG A 262 -12.75 25.61 2.35
C ARG A 262 -13.18 25.70 0.88
N ASP A 263 -13.50 24.56 0.25
CA ASP A 263 -13.95 24.48 -1.14
C ASP A 263 -15.30 25.18 -1.35
N GLN A 264 -16.09 25.37 -0.28
CA GLN A 264 -17.34 26.14 -0.25
C GLN A 264 -17.16 27.57 0.29
N ASP A 265 -15.92 28.06 0.42
CA ASP A 265 -15.58 29.37 0.98
C ASP A 265 -16.17 29.64 2.39
N LEU A 266 -16.41 28.57 3.17
CA LEU A 266 -16.95 28.68 4.52
C LEU A 266 -15.87 29.13 5.50
N ARG A 267 -16.20 30.14 6.31
CA ARG A 267 -15.30 30.64 7.35
C ARG A 267 -15.30 29.71 8.56
N LEU A 268 -14.16 29.04 8.79
CA LEU A 268 -13.94 28.25 10.01
C LEU A 268 -13.83 29.15 11.24
N LEU A 269 -14.41 28.67 12.34
CA LEU A 269 -14.41 29.33 13.63
C LEU A 269 -13.32 28.73 14.53
N GLU A 270 -12.93 29.47 15.57
CA GLU A 270 -11.95 29.00 16.55
C GLU A 270 -12.65 28.08 17.58
N PRO A 271 -12.31 26.78 17.64
CA PRO A 271 -12.89 25.90 18.64
C PRO A 271 -12.30 26.17 20.04
N GLN A 272 -13.15 26.16 21.04
CA GLN A 272 -12.77 26.18 22.45
C GLN A 272 -12.92 24.78 23.05
N GLU A 273 -12.19 24.47 24.13
CA GLU A 273 -12.28 23.18 24.84
C GLU A 273 -12.15 21.96 23.92
N PHE A 274 -11.23 22.01 22.96
CA PHE A 274 -10.98 20.89 22.06
C PHE A 274 -10.45 19.67 22.84
N VAL A 275 -11.10 18.53 22.63
CA VAL A 275 -10.70 17.22 23.16
C VAL A 275 -10.77 16.21 22.03
N ALA A 276 -9.65 15.52 21.78
CA ALA A 276 -9.63 14.35 20.91
C ALA A 276 -9.81 13.09 21.77
N GLU A 277 -10.83 12.30 21.47
CA GLU A 277 -11.17 11.04 22.14
C GLU A 277 -10.86 9.88 21.19
N PRO A 278 -9.72 9.17 21.35
CA PRO A 278 -9.37 8.03 20.52
C PRO A 278 -10.50 7.00 20.48
N GLY A 279 -10.85 6.48 19.31
CA GLY A 279 -11.94 5.52 19.18
C GLY A 279 -13.33 6.14 18.98
N ARG A 280 -13.47 7.44 19.26
CA ARG A 280 -14.76 8.13 19.29
C ARG A 280 -14.81 9.33 18.37
N GLY A 281 -13.79 10.19 18.37
CA GLY A 281 -13.71 11.37 17.51
C GLY A 281 -13.17 12.59 18.23
N VAL A 282 -13.69 13.78 17.92
CA VAL A 282 -13.36 15.03 18.57
C VAL A 282 -14.59 15.69 19.18
N ARG A 283 -14.37 16.47 20.24
CA ARG A 283 -15.37 17.30 20.90
C ARG A 283 -14.81 18.70 21.10
N ALA A 284 -15.58 19.72 20.76
CA ALA A 284 -15.19 21.12 20.97
C ALA A 284 -16.43 22.00 21.12
N ARG A 285 -16.27 23.17 21.74
CA ARG A 285 -17.27 24.25 21.72
C ARG A 285 -16.97 25.19 20.56
N VAL A 286 -17.91 25.30 19.63
CA VAL A 286 -17.82 26.18 18.46
C VAL A 286 -19.03 27.09 18.47
N ASP A 287 -18.82 28.41 18.58
CA ASP A 287 -19.92 29.39 18.57
C ASP A 287 -21.01 29.07 19.62
N GLU A 288 -20.56 28.88 20.88
CA GLU A 288 -21.37 28.44 22.03
C GLU A 288 -22.07 27.07 21.88
N THR A 289 -21.90 26.39 20.74
CA THR A 289 -22.49 25.07 20.47
C THR A 289 -21.49 23.99 20.84
N LEU A 290 -21.90 23.00 21.64
CA LEU A 290 -21.09 21.81 21.88
C LEU A 290 -21.18 20.90 20.65
N VAL A 291 -20.07 20.73 19.94
CA VAL A 291 -19.98 19.93 18.72
C VAL A 291 -19.15 18.67 18.99
N GLU A 292 -19.68 17.51 18.63
CA GLU A 292 -18.95 16.25 18.56
C GLU A 292 -18.91 15.78 17.11
N VAL A 293 -17.74 15.42 16.60
CA VAL A 293 -17.56 14.84 15.26
C VAL A 293 -16.79 13.54 15.41
N GLY A 294 -17.30 12.45 14.87
CA GLY A 294 -16.66 11.17 15.15
C GLY A 294 -17.30 9.94 14.52
N SER A 295 -16.83 8.77 14.95
CA SER A 295 -17.36 7.48 14.51
C SER A 295 -18.75 7.23 15.09
N TRP A 296 -19.38 6.12 14.70
CA TRP A 296 -20.70 5.71 15.21
C TRP A 296 -20.78 5.67 16.75
N ARG A 297 -19.64 5.55 17.46
CA ARG A 297 -19.60 5.52 18.92
C ARG A 297 -20.08 6.81 19.58
N ILE A 298 -20.08 7.95 18.89
CA ILE A 298 -20.65 9.20 19.46
C ILE A 298 -22.18 9.12 19.62
N LEU A 299 -22.85 8.16 18.94
CA LEU A 299 -24.29 7.95 19.02
C LEU A 299 -24.72 7.29 20.33
N GLY A 300 -23.81 6.61 21.03
CA GLY A 300 -24.15 5.80 22.21
C GLY A 300 -25.16 4.71 21.87
N ASP A 301 -26.26 4.65 22.61
CA ASP A 301 -27.34 3.66 22.43
C ASP A 301 -28.35 4.04 21.32
N GLN A 302 -28.16 5.16 20.62
CA GLN A 302 -29.08 5.58 19.56
C GLN A 302 -28.91 4.70 18.32
N PRO A 303 -30.02 4.32 17.64
CA PRO A 303 -29.95 3.53 16.42
C PRO A 303 -29.29 4.33 15.28
N LEU A 304 -28.53 3.63 14.45
CA LEU A 304 -27.96 4.18 13.22
C LEU A 304 -29.08 4.67 12.28
N PRO A 305 -29.01 5.92 11.78
CA PRO A 305 -29.96 6.41 10.79
C PRO A 305 -29.94 5.55 9.52
N ALA A 306 -31.09 5.34 8.88
CA ALA A 306 -31.19 4.53 7.66
C ALA A 306 -30.25 5.02 6.53
N ALA A 307 -30.03 6.33 6.43
CA ALA A 307 -29.11 6.94 5.48
C ALA A 307 -27.65 6.49 5.69
N ALA A 308 -27.24 6.20 6.93
CA ALA A 308 -25.90 5.71 7.24
C ALA A 308 -25.66 4.34 6.59
N ALA A 309 -26.61 3.43 6.73
CA ALA A 309 -26.50 2.07 6.18
C ALA A 309 -26.34 2.08 4.64
N GLU A 310 -26.99 3.00 3.94
CA GLU A 310 -26.89 3.09 2.48
C GLU A 310 -25.53 3.66 2.03
N LEU A 311 -25.02 4.66 2.75
CA LEU A 311 -23.69 5.22 2.46
C LEU A 311 -22.56 4.22 2.81
N GLU A 312 -22.70 3.44 3.88
CA GLU A 312 -21.74 2.37 4.21
C GLU A 312 -21.70 1.26 3.15
N LYS A 313 -22.86 0.89 2.56
CA LYS A 313 -22.90 -0.08 1.44
C LYS A 313 -22.13 0.40 0.22
N GLN A 314 -22.03 1.72 0.03
CA GLN A 314 -21.23 2.33 -1.02
C GLN A 314 -19.73 2.35 -0.69
N GLY A 315 -19.31 1.77 0.44
CA GLY A 315 -17.91 1.74 0.88
C GLY A 315 -17.39 3.05 1.44
N LYS A 316 -18.30 3.98 1.79
CA LYS A 316 -17.94 5.29 2.35
C LYS A 316 -17.67 5.18 3.84
N THR A 317 -16.72 5.97 4.32
CA THR A 317 -16.42 6.13 5.74
C THR A 317 -17.28 7.26 6.31
N LEU A 318 -18.02 6.98 7.37
CA LEU A 318 -18.97 7.93 7.96
C LEU A 318 -18.39 8.62 9.19
N LEU A 319 -18.64 9.93 9.25
CA LEU A 319 -18.51 10.75 10.44
C LEU A 319 -19.89 11.25 10.84
N PHE A 320 -20.24 11.06 12.10
CA PHE A 320 -21.46 11.59 12.68
C PHE A 320 -21.15 12.94 13.32
N VAL A 321 -22.09 13.87 13.24
CA VAL A 321 -21.95 15.20 13.84
C VAL A 321 -23.08 15.41 14.83
N ARG A 322 -22.76 15.65 16.09
CA ARG A 322 -23.73 16.07 17.11
C ARG A 322 -23.54 17.54 17.45
N ALA A 323 -24.64 18.25 17.61
CA ALA A 323 -24.69 19.63 18.09
C ALA A 323 -25.60 19.69 19.31
N ASN A 324 -25.07 20.15 20.45
CA ASN A 324 -25.79 20.20 21.73
C ASN A 324 -26.48 18.87 22.10
N GLN A 325 -25.74 17.76 21.95
CA GLN A 325 -26.18 16.38 22.21
C GLN A 325 -27.22 15.81 21.23
N GLU A 326 -27.73 16.58 20.27
CA GLU A 326 -28.60 16.08 19.21
C GLU A 326 -27.79 15.68 17.96
N LEU A 327 -28.17 14.59 17.30
CA LEU A 327 -27.55 14.18 16.04
C LEU A 327 -27.95 15.16 14.92
N ALA A 328 -26.99 15.96 14.48
CA ALA A 328 -27.22 17.02 13.51
C ALA A 328 -27.07 16.55 12.05
N GLY A 329 -26.16 15.61 11.80
CA GLY A 329 -25.96 15.08 10.46
C GLY A 329 -24.90 13.99 10.35
N ILE A 330 -24.73 13.50 9.13
CA ILE A 330 -23.72 12.51 8.73
C ILE A 330 -22.89 13.12 7.60
N LEU A 331 -21.58 13.03 7.73
CA LEU A 331 -20.59 13.39 6.73
C LEU A 331 -19.99 12.10 6.18
N ALA A 332 -20.05 11.87 4.88
CA ALA A 332 -19.49 10.68 4.25
C ALA A 332 -18.28 11.03 3.41
N ALA A 333 -17.18 10.33 3.66
CA ALA A 333 -15.94 10.48 2.91
C ALA A 333 -15.60 9.18 2.19
N SER A 334 -14.99 9.32 1.00
CA SER A 334 -14.43 8.19 0.27
C SER A 334 -13.09 8.58 -0.34
N ASP A 335 -12.23 7.59 -0.55
CA ASP A 335 -11.04 7.80 -1.37
C ASP A 335 -11.47 7.79 -2.84
N THR A 336 -11.25 8.90 -3.54
CA THR A 336 -11.72 9.08 -4.90
C THR A 336 -10.85 8.31 -5.87
N LEU A 337 -11.50 7.57 -6.77
CA LEU A 337 -10.83 6.96 -7.93
C LEU A 337 -10.19 8.02 -8.80
N ARG A 338 -9.03 7.69 -9.37
CA ARG A 338 -8.39 8.54 -10.36
C ARG A 338 -9.23 8.58 -11.64
N PRO A 339 -9.46 9.77 -12.24
CA PRO A 339 -10.30 9.89 -13.42
C PRO A 339 -9.74 9.11 -14.64
N GLU A 340 -8.43 8.92 -14.70
CA GLU A 340 -7.75 8.16 -15.75
C GLU A 340 -7.87 6.63 -15.60
N THR A 341 -8.26 6.11 -14.43
CA THR A 341 -8.25 4.67 -14.14
C THR A 341 -9.10 3.85 -15.12
N PRO A 342 -10.38 4.19 -15.40
CA PRO A 342 -11.20 3.38 -16.30
C PRO A 342 -10.61 3.26 -17.71
N ALA A 343 -10.05 4.36 -18.23
CA ALA A 343 -9.41 4.39 -19.54
C ALA A 343 -8.13 3.52 -19.55
N ALA A 344 -7.32 3.58 -18.49
CA ALA A 344 -6.14 2.74 -18.36
C ALA A 344 -6.48 1.24 -18.31
N LEU A 345 -7.52 0.85 -17.57
CA LEU A 345 -7.97 -0.54 -17.50
C LEU A 345 -8.49 -1.06 -18.84
N ALA A 346 -9.22 -0.23 -19.58
CA ALA A 346 -9.68 -0.57 -20.92
C ALA A 346 -8.51 -0.79 -21.89
N GLU A 347 -7.49 0.07 -21.80
CA GLU A 347 -6.29 -0.05 -22.62
C GLU A 347 -5.48 -1.31 -22.29
N LEU A 348 -5.34 -1.67 -21.01
CA LEU A 348 -4.70 -2.92 -20.60
C LEU A 348 -5.40 -4.15 -21.20
N LYS A 349 -6.75 -4.17 -21.16
CA LYS A 349 -7.52 -5.24 -21.81
C LYS A 349 -7.27 -5.30 -23.31
N ARG A 350 -7.16 -4.15 -23.98
CA ARG A 350 -6.84 -4.05 -25.43
C ARG A 350 -5.43 -4.55 -25.77
N LEU A 351 -4.47 -4.34 -24.87
CA LEU A 351 -3.09 -4.81 -25.00
C LEU A 351 -2.93 -6.32 -24.72
N GLY A 352 -4.02 -7.02 -24.37
CA GLY A 352 -4.02 -8.47 -24.21
C GLY A 352 -3.90 -8.95 -22.76
N VAL A 353 -3.97 -8.05 -21.78
CA VAL A 353 -4.10 -8.42 -20.36
C VAL A 353 -5.48 -9.03 -20.15
N ARG A 354 -5.51 -10.32 -19.81
CA ARG A 354 -6.75 -11.11 -19.70
C ARG A 354 -7.39 -11.02 -18.33
N LYS A 355 -6.55 -10.92 -17.29
CA LYS A 355 -6.99 -10.91 -15.89
C LYS A 355 -6.57 -9.60 -15.23
N ILE A 356 -7.55 -8.87 -14.71
CA ILE A 356 -7.32 -7.68 -13.90
C ILE A 356 -8.09 -7.87 -12.59
N GLU A 357 -7.40 -7.81 -11.46
CA GLU A 357 -7.99 -8.07 -10.14
C GLU A 357 -7.50 -7.04 -9.12
N LEU A 358 -8.42 -6.47 -8.36
CA LEU A 358 -8.17 -5.57 -7.24
C LEU A 358 -7.82 -6.36 -5.99
N LEU A 359 -6.68 -6.06 -5.36
CA LEU A 359 -6.27 -6.61 -4.08
C LEU A 359 -6.28 -5.51 -3.02
N THR A 360 -7.23 -5.55 -2.08
CA THR A 360 -7.39 -4.50 -1.06
C THR A 360 -7.40 -5.05 0.37
N GLY A 361 -6.86 -4.26 1.30
CA GLY A 361 -6.99 -4.51 2.74
C GLY A 361 -8.34 -4.08 3.31
N ASP A 362 -9.12 -3.32 2.55
CA ASP A 362 -10.46 -2.88 2.93
C ASP A 362 -11.44 -4.04 3.13
N ASN A 363 -12.56 -3.74 3.79
CA ASN A 363 -13.67 -4.67 3.91
C ASN A 363 -14.34 -5.01 2.56
N GLU A 364 -15.11 -6.10 2.57
CA GLU A 364 -15.85 -6.62 1.40
C GLU A 364 -16.73 -5.58 0.71
N ARG A 365 -17.38 -4.70 1.49
CA ARG A 365 -18.33 -3.72 0.94
C ARG A 365 -17.61 -2.70 0.07
N THR A 366 -16.50 -2.15 0.58
CA THR A 366 -15.67 -1.19 -0.16
C THR A 366 -15.00 -1.85 -1.36
N GLY A 367 -14.47 -3.08 -1.19
CA GLY A 367 -13.91 -3.86 -2.31
C GLY A 367 -14.92 -4.07 -3.44
N THR A 368 -16.14 -4.52 -3.10
CA THR A 368 -17.23 -4.76 -4.06
C THR A 368 -17.62 -3.48 -4.80
N ALA A 369 -17.78 -2.37 -4.07
CA ALA A 369 -18.22 -1.10 -4.64
C ALA A 369 -17.24 -0.58 -5.72
N ILE A 370 -15.93 -0.61 -5.42
CA ILE A 370 -14.88 -0.18 -6.37
C ILE A 370 -14.78 -1.13 -7.55
N ALA A 371 -14.81 -2.43 -7.30
CA ALA A 371 -14.74 -3.46 -8.33
C ALA A 371 -15.90 -3.36 -9.32
N ALA A 372 -17.11 -3.13 -8.82
CA ALA A 372 -18.31 -2.94 -9.63
C ALA A 372 -18.23 -1.67 -10.51
N GLN A 373 -17.70 -0.57 -9.98
CA GLN A 373 -17.49 0.67 -10.75
C GLN A 373 -16.48 0.49 -11.89
N LEU A 374 -15.44 -0.33 -11.67
CA LEU A 374 -14.34 -0.54 -12.63
C LEU A 374 -14.55 -1.76 -13.54
N GLY A 375 -15.51 -2.64 -13.25
CA GLY A 375 -15.76 -3.87 -14.01
C GLY A 375 -14.57 -4.83 -13.98
N ILE A 376 -13.99 -5.03 -12.79
CA ILE A 376 -12.86 -5.93 -12.53
C ILE A 376 -13.15 -6.87 -11.36
N ASP A 377 -12.40 -7.96 -11.26
CA ASP A 377 -12.49 -8.88 -10.12
C ASP A 377 -11.84 -8.25 -8.87
N TYR A 378 -12.15 -8.76 -7.68
CA TYR A 378 -11.55 -8.26 -6.44
C TYR A 378 -11.37 -9.33 -5.37
N ARG A 379 -10.45 -9.05 -4.44
CA ARG A 379 -10.31 -9.73 -3.15
C ARG A 379 -10.06 -8.69 -2.05
N ALA A 380 -10.82 -8.80 -0.98
CA ALA A 380 -10.85 -7.86 0.13
C ALA A 380 -10.31 -8.48 1.44
N ASN A 381 -10.14 -7.66 2.48
CA ASN A 381 -9.61 -8.00 3.80
C ASN A 381 -8.21 -8.64 3.76
N LEU A 382 -7.39 -8.27 2.77
CA LEU A 382 -6.08 -8.88 2.57
C LEU A 382 -5.00 -8.23 3.43
N LEU A 383 -4.19 -9.06 4.07
CA LEU A 383 -2.90 -8.63 4.59
C LEU A 383 -1.84 -8.65 3.47
N PRO A 384 -0.68 -8.00 3.64
CA PRO A 384 0.41 -8.06 2.65
C PRO A 384 0.85 -9.47 2.29
N GLU A 385 0.83 -10.35 3.30
CA GLU A 385 1.18 -11.76 3.16
C GLU A 385 0.21 -12.48 2.20
N ASP A 386 -1.07 -12.14 2.29
CA ASP A 386 -2.09 -12.64 1.36
C ASP A 386 -1.87 -12.11 -0.05
N LYS A 387 -1.56 -10.81 -0.22
CA LYS A 387 -1.25 -10.24 -1.54
C LYS A 387 -0.08 -10.98 -2.20
N ILE A 388 1.00 -11.25 -1.45
CA ILE A 388 2.16 -12.01 -1.93
C ILE A 388 1.76 -13.46 -2.28
N ARG A 389 0.97 -14.12 -1.43
CA ARG A 389 0.48 -15.48 -1.70
C ARG A 389 -0.32 -15.53 -3.00
N ILE A 390 -1.23 -14.58 -3.23
CA ILE A 390 -2.04 -14.49 -4.44
C ILE A 390 -1.16 -14.29 -5.69
N VAL A 391 -0.15 -13.42 -5.61
CA VAL A 391 0.85 -13.26 -6.70
C VAL A 391 1.53 -14.59 -7.01
N LYS A 392 1.96 -15.33 -5.98
CA LYS A 392 2.60 -16.65 -6.14
C LYS A 392 1.65 -17.69 -6.72
N GLU A 393 0.37 -17.68 -6.34
CA GLU A 393 -0.66 -18.58 -6.89
C GLU A 393 -0.81 -18.40 -8.41
N TYR A 394 -0.93 -17.15 -8.89
CA TYR A 394 -0.99 -16.87 -10.32
C TYR A 394 0.31 -17.24 -11.05
N GLN A 395 1.47 -16.97 -10.45
CA GLN A 395 2.76 -17.37 -11.01
C GLN A 395 2.90 -18.89 -11.12
N ALA A 396 2.42 -19.65 -10.13
CA ALA A 396 2.42 -21.11 -10.14
C ALA A 396 1.50 -21.69 -11.22
N GLN A 397 0.46 -20.96 -11.61
CA GLN A 397 -0.42 -21.29 -12.74
C GLN A 397 0.20 -20.92 -14.12
N GLY A 398 1.42 -20.35 -14.14
CA GLY A 398 2.14 -20.01 -15.35
C GLY A 398 1.86 -18.60 -15.90
N HIS A 399 1.11 -17.77 -15.16
CA HIS A 399 0.84 -16.39 -15.56
C HIS A 399 2.05 -15.48 -15.37
N THR A 400 2.24 -14.55 -16.29
CA THR A 400 3.17 -13.43 -16.10
C THR A 400 2.43 -12.30 -15.42
N VAL A 401 2.65 -12.18 -14.10
CA VAL A 401 1.92 -11.27 -13.22
C VAL A 401 2.64 -9.93 -13.07
N VAL A 402 1.90 -8.84 -13.23
CA VAL A 402 2.32 -7.48 -12.87
C VAL A 402 1.50 -7.04 -11.66
N MET A 403 2.17 -6.73 -10.55
CA MET A 403 1.56 -6.07 -9.39
C MET A 403 1.79 -4.57 -9.49
N VAL A 404 0.72 -3.78 -9.33
CA VAL A 404 0.76 -2.30 -9.29
C VAL A 404 0.33 -1.87 -7.89
N GLY A 405 1.19 -1.16 -7.16
CA GLY A 405 0.97 -0.76 -5.76
C GLY A 405 1.94 0.30 -5.30
#